data_AF-A0A0G0UGA8-F1
#
_entry.id   AF-A0A0G0UGA8-F1
#
_cell.length_a   1.000
_cell.length_b   1.000
_cell.length_c   1.000
_cell.angle_alpha   90.00
_cell.angle_beta   90.00
_cell.angle_gamma   90.00
#
_symmetry.space_group_name_H-M   'P 1'
#
loop_
_entity.id
_entity.type
_entity.pdbx_description
1 polymer ?
#
loop_
_entity_poly.entity_id
_entity_poly.type
_entity_poly.pdbx_seq_one_letter_code
_entity_poly.pdbx_strand_id
1 'polypeptide(L)'
;MVIVDESALLKLTSVFETISYFKYTNTMRKCTKCKQLRSLTEFNYKYKSRGIRQVQCRTCTQKQLQVHYHNHRNYYLVKAKKRHTVERNKIRNYIWSYLRGHSCVDCGENDPIVLEFDHLSDKIDGISNLIKSDSLKKVQEEMVKCEVRCANCHRRATALRRGWTKEVFAPIAQRIEQ
;
A
#
# COMPACT_ATOMS: atom_id res chain seq x y z
N MET A 1 -53.27 48.24 -28.99
CA MET A 1 -51.85 48.40 -29.42
C MET A 1 -51.04 48.58 -28.15
N VAL A 2 -50.46 47.50 -27.60
CA VAL A 2 -49.68 47.59 -26.36
C VAL A 2 -48.35 48.22 -26.74
N ILE A 3 -48.16 49.48 -26.36
CA ILE A 3 -46.87 50.15 -26.47
C ILE A 3 -45.96 49.46 -25.45
N VAL A 4 -45.11 48.55 -25.93
CA VAL A 4 -44.01 48.03 -25.12
C VAL A 4 -42.98 49.15 -24.98
N ASP A 5 -42.75 49.56 -23.74
CA ASP A 5 -41.76 50.58 -23.38
C ASP A 5 -40.34 50.09 -23.74
N GLU A 6 -39.79 50.64 -24.83
CA GLU A 6 -38.43 50.37 -25.31
C GLU A 6 -37.35 50.64 -24.24
N SER A 7 -37.63 51.54 -23.29
CA SER A 7 -36.70 51.86 -22.20
C SER A 7 -36.61 50.73 -21.16
N ALA A 8 -37.68 49.92 -21.01
CA ALA A 8 -37.67 48.75 -20.15
C ALA A 8 -36.86 47.59 -20.76
N LEU A 9 -36.91 47.43 -22.10
CA LEU A 9 -36.09 46.47 -22.84
C LEU A 9 -34.59 46.80 -22.77
N LEU A 10 -34.20 48.08 -22.91
CA LEU A 10 -32.80 48.52 -22.77
C LEU A 10 -32.23 48.35 -21.35
N LYS A 11 -33.06 48.47 -20.31
CA LYS A 11 -32.65 48.22 -18.92
C LYS A 11 -32.49 46.73 -18.63
N LEU A 12 -33.32 45.87 -19.24
CA LEU A 12 -33.24 44.42 -19.08
C LEU A 12 -31.97 43.85 -19.75
N THR A 13 -31.61 44.30 -20.95
CA THR A 13 -30.37 43.85 -21.61
C THR A 13 -29.12 44.20 -20.82
N SER A 14 -29.04 45.40 -20.23
CA SER A 14 -27.90 45.80 -19.39
C SER A 14 -27.81 45.01 -18.07
N VAL A 15 -28.95 44.63 -17.49
CA VAL A 15 -29.00 43.74 -16.31
C VAL A 15 -28.58 42.31 -16.68
N PHE A 16 -28.98 41.79 -17.84
CA PHE A 16 -28.54 40.48 -18.32
C PHE A 16 -27.03 40.44 -18.64
N GLU A 17 -26.50 41.49 -19.26
CA GLU A 17 -25.07 41.63 -19.52
C GLU A 17 -24.25 41.72 -18.23
N THR A 18 -24.71 42.48 -17.24
CA THR A 18 -24.04 42.59 -15.93
C THR A 18 -24.12 41.29 -15.12
N ILE A 19 -25.25 40.57 -15.13
CA ILE A 19 -25.36 39.24 -14.51
C ILE A 19 -24.46 38.22 -15.21
N SER A 20 -24.42 38.25 -16.54
CA SER A 20 -23.55 37.40 -17.35
C SER A 20 -22.08 37.67 -17.06
N TYR A 21 -21.69 38.95 -17.00
CA TYR A 21 -20.35 39.40 -16.65
C TYR A 21 -19.96 39.06 -15.20
N PHE A 22 -20.88 39.22 -14.24
CA PHE A 22 -20.67 38.84 -12.84
C PHE A 22 -20.51 37.32 -12.68
N LYS A 23 -21.32 36.51 -13.38
CA LYS A 23 -21.15 35.05 -13.42
C LYS A 23 -19.83 34.65 -14.07
N TYR A 24 -19.43 35.32 -15.16
CA TYR A 24 -18.16 35.08 -15.85
C TYR A 24 -16.94 35.39 -14.94
N THR A 25 -16.94 36.53 -14.26
CA THR A 25 -15.87 36.89 -13.31
C THR A 25 -15.81 35.94 -12.11
N ASN A 26 -16.95 35.42 -11.65
CA ASN A 26 -17.01 34.46 -10.54
C ASN A 26 -16.63 33.02 -10.93
N THR A 27 -16.50 32.72 -12.23
CA THR A 27 -16.03 31.41 -12.73
C THR A 27 -14.57 31.42 -13.17
N MET A 28 -13.88 32.56 -13.04
CA MET A 28 -12.49 32.74 -13.46
C MET A 28 -11.62 33.14 -12.26
N ARG A 29 -10.34 32.75 -12.28
CA ARG A 29 -9.38 33.08 -11.22
C ARG A 29 -7.98 33.24 -11.78
N LYS A 30 -7.24 34.24 -11.28
CA LYS A 30 -5.82 34.42 -11.58
C LYS A 30 -4.99 33.45 -10.74
N CYS A 31 -4.23 32.58 -11.40
CA CYS A 31 -3.33 31.66 -10.71
C CYS A 31 -2.21 32.43 -10.00
N THR A 32 -1.95 32.14 -8.72
CA THR A 32 -0.90 32.85 -7.96
C THR A 32 0.53 32.51 -8.42
N LYS A 33 0.73 31.38 -9.13
CA LYS A 33 2.04 30.94 -9.64
C LYS A 33 2.33 31.43 -11.06
N CYS A 34 1.53 31.05 -12.06
CA CYS A 34 1.76 31.46 -13.47
C CYS A 34 1.11 32.79 -13.85
N LYS A 35 0.33 33.40 -12.94
CA LYS A 35 -0.36 34.69 -13.14
C LYS A 35 -1.39 34.73 -14.28
N GLN A 36 -1.69 33.60 -14.94
CA GLN A 36 -2.72 33.51 -15.97
C GLN A 36 -4.12 33.43 -15.36
N LEU A 37 -5.10 34.06 -16.03
CA LEU A 37 -6.53 33.91 -15.74
C LEU A 37 -7.01 32.58 -16.30
N ARG A 38 -7.66 31.76 -15.48
CA ARG A 38 -8.14 30.41 -15.85
C ARG A 38 -9.51 30.15 -15.25
N SER A 39 -10.25 29.21 -15.82
CA SER A 39 -11.53 28.79 -15.23
C SER A 39 -11.30 28.17 -13.85
N LEU A 40 -12.22 28.39 -12.91
CA LEU A 40 -12.21 27.76 -11.59
C LEU A 40 -12.14 26.23 -11.70
N THR A 41 -12.69 25.62 -12.74
CA THR A 41 -12.61 24.17 -12.97
C THR A 41 -11.18 23.68 -13.16
N GLU A 42 -10.27 24.53 -13.61
CA GLU A 42 -8.83 24.26 -13.76
C GLU A 42 -8.05 24.37 -12.45
N PHE A 43 -8.71 24.63 -11.32
CA PHE A 43 -8.10 24.64 -10.00
C PHE A 43 -8.57 23.40 -9.21
N ASN A 44 -7.62 22.71 -8.58
CA ASN A 44 -7.92 21.56 -7.74
C ASN A 44 -8.73 22.00 -6.50
N TYR A 45 -9.53 21.09 -5.95
CA TYR A 45 -10.20 21.35 -4.67
C TYR A 45 -9.16 21.42 -3.55
N LYS A 46 -9.29 22.42 -2.68
CA LYS A 46 -8.65 22.44 -1.36
C LYS A 46 -9.57 21.74 -0.35
N TYR A 47 -10.85 22.08 -0.38
CA TYR A 47 -11.90 21.45 0.41
C TYR A 47 -13.12 21.19 -0.46
N LYS A 48 -13.31 19.93 -0.87
CA LYS A 48 -14.39 19.54 -1.79
C LYS A 48 -15.78 19.82 -1.22
N SER A 49 -15.99 19.54 0.08
CA SER A 49 -17.27 19.76 0.77
C SER A 49 -17.71 21.22 0.83
N ARG A 50 -16.77 22.16 0.90
CA ARG A 50 -17.04 23.61 0.96
C ARG A 50 -16.96 24.29 -0.42
N GLY A 51 -16.73 23.52 -1.48
CA GLY A 51 -16.50 24.08 -2.84
C GLY A 51 -15.21 24.90 -2.97
N ILE A 52 -14.34 24.91 -1.96
CA ILE A 52 -13.16 25.77 -1.93
C ILE A 52 -12.07 25.16 -2.82
N ARG A 53 -11.63 25.93 -3.82
CA ARG A 53 -10.56 25.57 -4.75
C ARG A 53 -9.24 26.21 -4.38
N GLN A 54 -8.15 25.58 -4.77
CA GLN A 54 -6.78 26.05 -4.62
C GLN A 54 -6.57 27.39 -5.35
N VAL A 55 -5.56 28.14 -4.92
CA VAL A 55 -5.19 29.43 -5.53
C VAL A 55 -4.25 29.29 -6.74
N GLN A 56 -3.70 28.09 -6.93
CA GLN A 56 -2.84 27.75 -8.07
C GLN A 56 -3.58 26.79 -9.00
N CYS A 57 -3.43 26.99 -10.31
CA CYS A 57 -4.04 26.13 -11.31
C CYS A 57 -3.43 24.72 -11.30
N ARG A 58 -4.17 23.75 -11.82
CA ARG A 58 -3.81 22.33 -11.94
C ARG A 58 -2.43 22.12 -12.52
N THR A 59 -2.10 22.81 -13.61
CA THR A 59 -0.80 22.69 -14.29
C THR A 59 0.36 23.15 -13.40
N CYS A 60 0.20 24.26 -12.68
CA CYS A 60 1.21 24.73 -11.73
C CYS A 60 1.37 23.77 -10.56
N THR A 61 0.26 23.26 -10.00
CA THR A 61 0.32 22.28 -8.91
C THR A 61 0.95 20.96 -9.35
N GLN A 62 0.71 20.52 -10.58
CA GLN A 62 1.31 19.30 -11.15
C GLN A 62 2.83 19.45 -11.32
N LYS A 63 3.29 20.58 -11.87
CA LYS A 63 4.74 20.86 -11.99
C LYS A 63 5.42 20.90 -10.62
N GLN A 64 4.78 21.52 -9.62
CA GLN A 64 5.30 21.52 -8.25
C GLN A 64 5.37 20.11 -7.65
N LEU A 65 4.35 19.28 -7.87
CA LEU A 65 4.35 17.88 -7.43
C LEU A 65 5.49 17.08 -8.06
N GLN A 66 5.74 17.27 -9.36
CA GLN A 66 6.86 16.62 -10.07
C GLN A 66 8.22 17.02 -9.48
N VAL A 67 8.45 18.34 -9.29
CA VAL A 67 9.68 18.85 -8.68
C VAL A 67 9.85 18.35 -7.24
N HIS A 68 8.79 18.39 -6.44
CA HIS A 68 8.80 17.87 -5.09
C HIS A 68 9.14 16.37 -5.07
N TYR A 69 8.51 15.56 -5.92
CA TYR A 69 8.80 14.13 -6.01
C TYR A 69 10.26 13.86 -6.39
N HIS A 70 10.80 14.57 -7.37
CA HIS A 70 12.21 14.42 -7.79
C HIS A 70 13.17 14.78 -6.64
N ASN A 71 12.98 15.96 -6.03
CA ASN A 71 13.89 16.48 -5.01
C ASN A 71 13.82 15.68 -3.69
N HIS A 72 12.69 15.06 -3.39
CA HIS A 72 12.48 14.33 -2.13
C HIS A 72 12.47 12.82 -2.31
N ARG A 73 12.76 12.29 -3.51
CA ARG A 73 12.77 10.85 -3.79
C ARG A 73 13.64 10.10 -2.79
N ASN A 74 14.87 10.55 -2.59
CA ASN A 74 15.80 9.91 -1.66
C ASN A 74 15.30 9.96 -0.20
N TYR A 75 14.69 11.07 0.22
CA TYR A 75 14.09 11.18 1.54
C TYR A 75 13.01 10.12 1.76
N TYR A 76 12.07 9.97 0.81
CA TYR A 76 11.01 8.96 0.92
C TYR A 76 11.55 7.53 0.85
N LEU A 77 12.57 7.26 0.02
CA LEU A 77 13.22 5.94 -0.05
C LEU A 77 13.90 5.58 1.28
N VAL A 78 14.67 6.50 1.86
CA VAL A 78 15.33 6.29 3.15
C VAL A 78 14.30 6.12 4.27
N LYS A 79 13.26 6.97 4.29
CA LYS A 79 12.17 6.89 5.26
C LYS A 79 11.43 5.56 5.16
N ALA A 80 11.11 5.10 3.95
CA ALA A 80 10.49 3.81 3.70
C ALA A 80 11.40 2.66 4.17
N LYS A 81 12.69 2.67 3.81
CA LYS A 81 13.67 1.67 4.24
C LYS A 81 13.77 1.57 5.77
N LYS A 82 13.84 2.71 6.47
CA LYS A 82 13.86 2.76 7.95
C LYS A 82 12.61 2.13 8.53
N ARG A 83 11.42 2.51 8.04
CA ARG A 83 10.15 1.91 8.45
C ARG A 83 10.12 0.41 8.21
N HIS A 84 10.47 -0.05 7.01
CA HIS A 84 10.47 -1.47 6.67
C HIS A 84 11.44 -2.28 7.53
N THR A 85 12.58 -1.70 7.91
CA THR A 85 13.54 -2.35 8.81
C THR A 85 12.95 -2.56 10.20
N VAL A 86 12.31 -1.52 10.76
CA VAL A 86 11.64 -1.60 12.07
C VAL A 86 10.52 -2.66 12.04
N GLU A 87 9.65 -2.63 11.04
CA GLU A 87 8.55 -3.59 10.94
C GLU A 87 9.04 -5.02 10.74
N ARG A 88 10.06 -5.25 9.90
CA ARG A 88 10.67 -6.58 9.73
C ARG A 88 11.24 -7.12 11.04
N ASN A 89 11.91 -6.27 11.82
CA ASN A 89 12.49 -6.69 13.09
C ASN A 89 11.40 -7.03 14.12
N LYS A 90 10.29 -6.29 14.15
CA LYS A 90 9.12 -6.66 14.97
C LYS A 90 8.60 -8.05 14.61
N ILE A 91 8.41 -8.32 13.32
CA ILE A 91 7.91 -9.62 12.85
C ILE A 91 8.93 -10.73 13.18
N ARG A 92 10.23 -10.51 12.95
CA ARG A 92 11.27 -11.49 13.31
C ARG A 92 11.29 -11.79 14.81
N ASN A 93 11.20 -10.76 15.65
CA ASN A 93 11.17 -10.95 17.10
C ASN A 93 9.94 -11.73 17.56
N TYR A 94 8.79 -11.49 16.93
CA TYR A 94 7.58 -12.26 17.17
C TYR A 94 7.77 -13.74 16.79
N ILE A 95 8.26 -14.01 15.57
CA ILE A 95 8.53 -15.37 15.09
C ILE A 95 9.54 -16.08 16.00
N TRP A 96 10.63 -15.41 16.37
CA TRP A 96 11.64 -15.97 17.27
C TRP A 96 11.05 -16.33 18.64
N SER A 97 10.20 -15.46 19.19
CA SER A 97 9.52 -15.73 20.47
C SER A 97 8.53 -16.88 20.35
N TYR A 98 7.84 -17.00 19.21
CA TYR A 98 6.99 -18.14 18.92
C TYR A 98 7.81 -19.43 18.88
N LEU A 99 8.86 -19.51 18.05
CA LEU A 99 9.66 -20.73 17.89
C LEU A 99 10.32 -21.20 19.19
N ARG A 100 10.73 -20.28 20.08
CA ARG A 100 11.27 -20.64 21.42
C ARG A 100 10.31 -21.40 22.32
N GLY A 101 8.99 -21.27 22.09
CA GLY A 101 7.97 -21.98 22.84
C GLY A 101 7.49 -23.26 22.18
N HIS A 102 8.11 -23.67 21.07
CA HIS A 102 7.67 -24.82 20.27
C HIS A 102 8.80 -25.82 20.09
N SER A 103 8.43 -27.03 19.69
CA SER A 103 9.35 -28.09 19.33
C SER A 103 8.89 -28.74 18.03
N CYS A 104 9.80 -29.41 17.35
CA CYS A 104 9.52 -30.16 16.14
C CYS A 104 8.40 -31.18 16.41
N VAL A 105 7.29 -31.09 15.67
CA VAL A 105 6.15 -32.02 15.81
C VAL A 105 6.53 -33.47 15.55
N ASP A 106 7.61 -33.68 14.79
CA ASP A 106 8.08 -35.00 14.45
C ASP A 106 9.02 -35.53 15.55
N CYS A 107 10.16 -34.87 15.79
CA CYS A 107 11.26 -35.43 16.58
C CYS A 107 11.50 -34.75 17.93
N GLY A 108 10.69 -33.78 18.33
CA GLY A 108 10.82 -33.09 19.62
C GLY A 108 11.98 -32.10 19.75
N GLU A 109 12.80 -31.92 18.70
CA GLU A 109 13.87 -30.90 18.67
C GLU A 109 13.29 -29.51 19.03
N ASN A 110 13.94 -28.79 19.93
CA ASN A 110 13.43 -27.54 20.48
C ASN A 110 14.38 -26.35 20.29
N ASP A 111 15.55 -26.55 19.65
CA ASP A 111 16.43 -25.45 19.28
C ASP A 111 15.75 -24.57 18.20
N PRO A 112 15.32 -23.33 18.53
CA PRO A 112 14.62 -22.45 17.60
C PRO A 112 15.46 -22.07 16.36
N ILE A 113 16.78 -22.26 16.40
CA ILE A 113 17.67 -22.00 15.25
C ILE A 113 17.38 -22.97 14.10
N VAL A 114 17.05 -24.23 14.42
CA VAL A 114 16.83 -25.28 13.41
C VAL A 114 15.35 -25.50 13.09
N LEU A 115 14.44 -24.80 13.77
CA LEU A 115 13.00 -24.91 13.53
C LEU A 115 12.56 -24.06 12.33
N GLU A 116 11.68 -24.65 11.53
CA GLU A 116 11.09 -24.08 10.33
C GLU A 116 9.56 -24.28 10.33
N PHE A 117 8.85 -23.41 9.62
CA PHE A 117 7.42 -23.54 9.39
C PHE A 117 7.17 -24.42 8.16
N ASP A 118 6.79 -25.67 8.40
CA ASP A 118 6.35 -26.60 7.35
C ASP A 118 4.87 -26.38 7.03
N HIS A 119 4.56 -26.12 5.76
CA HIS A 119 3.18 -25.90 5.32
C HIS A 119 2.63 -27.22 4.80
N LEU A 120 1.43 -27.60 5.26
CA LEU A 120 0.79 -28.86 4.86
C LEU A 120 -0.11 -28.74 3.61
N SER A 121 -0.58 -27.54 3.23
CA SER A 121 -1.35 -27.28 2.00
C SER A 121 -1.43 -25.77 1.65
N ASP A 122 -2.05 -25.44 0.51
CA ASP A 122 -2.36 -24.12 -0.09
C ASP A 122 -1.74 -22.86 0.55
N LYS A 123 -0.75 -22.30 -0.16
CA LYS A 123 0.02 -21.12 0.25
C LYS A 123 -0.25 -19.90 -0.63
N ILE A 124 -0.33 -18.72 0.00
CA ILE A 124 -0.26 -17.43 -0.69
C ILE A 124 1.21 -17.03 -0.94
N ASP A 125 2.07 -17.09 0.09
CA ASP A 125 3.53 -16.96 -0.03
C ASP A 125 4.25 -17.53 1.22
N GLY A 126 5.57 -17.74 1.20
CA GLY A 126 6.30 -18.33 2.33
C GLY A 126 6.48 -17.33 3.45
N ILE A 127 6.54 -17.78 4.71
CA ILE A 127 6.77 -16.91 5.89
C ILE A 127 7.96 -15.95 5.66
N SER A 128 9.07 -16.42 5.09
CA SER A 128 10.23 -15.60 4.74
C SER A 128 9.96 -14.46 3.76
N ASN A 129 9.00 -14.65 2.84
CA ASN A 129 8.54 -13.60 1.92
C ASN A 129 7.54 -12.67 2.61
N LEU A 130 6.60 -13.20 3.39
CA LEU A 130 5.64 -12.40 4.15
C LEU A 130 6.33 -11.45 5.14
N ILE A 131 7.43 -11.85 5.78
CA ILE A 131 8.26 -10.96 6.61
C ILE A 131 8.72 -9.73 5.80
N LYS A 132 9.04 -9.90 4.52
CA LYS A 132 9.61 -8.82 3.69
C LYS A 132 8.57 -7.82 3.21
N SER A 133 7.36 -8.30 2.91
CA SER A 133 6.35 -7.59 2.12
C SER A 133 5.03 -7.33 2.85
N ASP A 134 4.75 -8.00 3.97
CA ASP A 134 3.43 -7.95 4.61
C ASP A 134 3.44 -7.55 6.09
N SER A 135 2.25 -7.44 6.67
CA SER A 135 1.98 -7.07 8.06
C SER A 135 2.14 -8.26 9.00
N LEU A 136 2.41 -7.96 10.29
CA LEU A 136 2.45 -8.98 11.34
C LEU A 136 1.18 -9.83 11.39
N LYS A 137 0.01 -9.21 11.21
CA LYS A 137 -1.28 -9.92 11.21
C LYS A 137 -1.33 -11.02 10.14
N LYS A 138 -0.94 -10.72 8.90
CA LYS A 138 -0.93 -11.73 7.83
C LYS A 138 0.10 -12.83 8.06
N VAL A 139 1.25 -12.48 8.65
CA VAL A 139 2.26 -13.47 9.05
C VAL A 139 1.68 -14.41 10.11
N GLN A 140 0.96 -13.90 11.10
CA GLN A 140 0.29 -14.72 12.12
C GLN A 140 -0.77 -15.63 11.50
N GLU A 141 -1.60 -15.10 10.59
CA GLU A 141 -2.62 -15.88 9.88
C GLU A 141 -2.01 -17.03 9.06
N GLU A 142 -0.84 -16.82 8.45
CA GLU A 142 -0.14 -17.89 7.73
C GLU A 142 0.55 -18.88 8.67
N MET A 143 1.13 -18.41 9.78
CA MET A 143 1.76 -19.28 10.79
C MET A 143 0.78 -20.30 11.37
N VAL A 144 -0.51 -19.97 11.52
CA VAL A 144 -1.56 -20.89 12.00
C VAL A 144 -1.74 -22.09 11.06
N LYS A 145 -1.40 -21.96 9.79
CA LYS A 145 -1.51 -23.03 8.78
C LYS A 145 -0.25 -23.91 8.71
N CYS A 146 0.75 -23.61 9.52
CA CYS A 146 2.05 -24.26 9.50
C CYS A 146 2.22 -25.18 10.70
N GLU A 147 2.91 -26.29 10.49
CA GLU A 147 3.51 -27.07 11.58
C GLU A 147 4.94 -26.59 11.83
N VAL A 148 5.39 -26.67 13.09
CA VAL A 148 6.78 -26.39 13.43
C VAL A 148 7.57 -27.69 13.31
N ARG A 149 8.56 -27.74 12.42
CA ARG A 149 9.45 -28.90 12.21
C ARG A 149 10.90 -28.45 12.20
N CYS A 150 11.81 -29.29 12.67
CA CYS A 150 13.23 -29.03 12.44
C CYS A 150 13.57 -29.19 10.94
N ALA A 151 14.61 -28.50 10.48
CA ALA A 151 15.02 -28.50 9.08
C ALA A 151 15.17 -29.92 8.51
N ASN A 152 15.73 -30.85 9.27
CA ASN A 152 15.92 -32.24 8.84
C ASN A 152 14.58 -32.97 8.61
N CYS A 153 13.66 -32.89 9.58
CA CYS A 153 12.33 -33.47 9.46
C CYS A 153 11.52 -32.82 8.35
N HIS A 154 11.61 -31.49 8.20
CA HIS A 154 10.96 -30.76 7.11
C HIS A 154 11.47 -31.21 5.72
N ARG A 155 12.78 -31.44 5.56
CA ARG A 155 13.33 -31.98 4.31
C ARG A 155 12.81 -33.38 4.01
N ARG A 156 12.73 -34.26 5.00
CA ARG A 156 12.17 -35.62 4.86
C ARG A 156 10.70 -35.57 4.48
N ALA A 157 9.89 -34.79 5.20
CA ALA A 157 8.47 -34.60 4.91
C ALA A 157 8.24 -34.04 3.48
N THR A 158 9.09 -33.13 3.03
CA THR A 158 9.05 -32.61 1.65
C THR A 158 9.44 -33.68 0.63
N ALA A 159 10.50 -34.46 0.89
CA ALA A 159 10.96 -35.53 0.01
C ALA A 159 9.90 -36.62 -0.15
N LEU A 160 9.25 -37.01 0.95
CA LEU A 160 8.13 -37.97 0.96
C LEU A 160 6.95 -37.45 0.14
N ARG A 161 6.48 -36.21 0.40
CA ARG A 161 5.37 -35.61 -0.34
C ARG A 161 5.64 -35.46 -1.84
N ARG A 162 6.91 -35.26 -2.23
CA ARG A 162 7.31 -35.06 -3.64
C ARG A 162 7.83 -36.34 -4.31
N GLY A 163 7.83 -37.48 -3.62
CA GLY A 163 8.29 -38.75 -4.16
C GLY A 163 9.76 -38.75 -4.60
N TRP A 164 10.65 -38.09 -3.85
CA TRP A 164 12.07 -38.02 -4.24
C TRP A 164 12.75 -39.39 -4.15
N THR A 165 13.49 -39.74 -5.20
CA THR A 165 14.16 -41.06 -5.38
C THR A 165 15.10 -41.44 -4.24
N LYS A 166 15.69 -40.44 -3.56
CA LYS A 166 16.58 -40.66 -2.41
C LYS A 166 15.87 -41.33 -1.23
N GLU A 167 14.56 -41.19 -1.06
CA GLU A 167 13.78 -41.92 -0.03
C GLU A 167 13.42 -43.35 -0.48
N VAL A 168 13.34 -43.59 -1.79
CA VAL A 168 13.01 -44.91 -2.37
C VAL A 168 14.22 -45.86 -2.33
N PHE A 169 15.46 -45.31 -2.33
CA PHE A 169 16.70 -46.09 -2.42
C PHE A 169 17.75 -45.79 -1.34
N ALA A 170 17.51 -44.90 -0.36
CA ALA A 170 18.48 -44.71 0.73
C ALA A 170 18.37 -45.86 1.75
N PRO A 171 19.36 -46.74 1.86
CA PRO A 171 19.48 -47.57 3.05
C PRO A 171 19.90 -46.63 4.19
N ILE A 172 19.30 -46.80 5.37
CA ILE A 172 19.71 -46.15 6.63
C ILE A 172 19.28 -44.68 6.77
N ALA A 173 18.02 -44.48 7.16
CA ALA A 173 17.68 -43.60 8.30
C ALA A 173 16.19 -43.80 8.64
N GLN A 174 15.81 -45.04 8.95
CA GLN A 174 14.59 -45.28 9.70
C GLN A 174 14.77 -44.65 11.07
N ARG A 175 13.76 -43.89 11.47
CA ARG A 175 13.55 -43.46 12.83
C ARG A 175 13.53 -44.73 13.69
N ILE A 176 14.51 -44.93 14.56
CA ILE A 176 14.35 -45.85 15.68
C ILE A 176 13.38 -45.13 16.60
N GLU A 177 12.12 -45.59 16.60
CA GLU A 177 11.14 -45.21 17.61
C GLU A 177 11.74 -45.54 18.99
N GLN A 178 11.77 -44.54 19.88
CA GLN A 178 11.95 -44.74 21.32
C GLN A 178 10.59 -44.60 21.99
#